data_AF-A0A7S3EYM3-F1
#
_entry.id   AF-A0A7S3EYM3-F1
#
_cell.length_a   1.000
_cell.length_b   1.000
_cell.length_c   1.000
_cell.angle_alpha   90.00
_cell.angle_beta   90.00
_cell.angle_gamma   90.00
#
_symmetry.space_group_name_H-M   'P 1'
#
loop_
_entity.id
_entity.type
_entity.pdbx_description
1 polymer ?
#
loop_
_entity_poly.entity_id
_entity_poly.type
_entity_poly.pdbx_seq_one_letter_code
_entity_poly.pdbx_strand_id
1 'polypeptide(L)'
;ADLMPRLVHIEEKLLSSTHEDLQKRNAFETGLLLALQGAKSDTILRFIRTPDTEEAQQASTLSPEWLVEHATQVARMLPGGVVVVGLYVLAPTSKFATVESKLLSVLTTLAKRLSSRVAEKQAILLQLPTDSRRATCRSAAHGATKLQPTELKPVPAPTQLSCFTCNWEVDIRLHFPSADDGKQDRLSARNLLDQIKMTIRSLRGAIAMVDGELSSTAPIATLHGTGRGRVFAIDQR
;
A
#
# COMPACT_ATOMS: atom_id res chain seq x y z
N ALA A 1 -22.14 -8.32 -3.84
CA ALA A 1 -21.20 -7.95 -4.92
C ALA A 1 -20.16 -9.04 -4.95
N ASP A 2 -20.16 -9.83 -6.02
CA ASP A 2 -19.24 -10.94 -6.19
C ASP A 2 -17.83 -10.36 -6.34
N LEU A 3 -16.97 -10.62 -5.36
CA LEU A 3 -15.59 -10.14 -5.38
C LEU A 3 -14.81 -11.05 -6.32
N MET A 4 -14.41 -10.53 -7.48
CA MET A 4 -13.56 -11.27 -8.41
C MET A 4 -12.28 -11.73 -7.70
N PRO A 5 -11.81 -12.96 -7.94
CA PRO A 5 -10.59 -13.45 -7.32
C PRO A 5 -9.40 -12.62 -7.80
N ARG A 6 -8.76 -11.92 -6.85
CA ARG A 6 -7.59 -11.08 -7.11
C ARG A 6 -6.38 -11.95 -7.47
N LEU A 7 -5.86 -11.80 -8.68
CA LEU A 7 -4.65 -12.52 -9.11
C LEU A 7 -3.40 -11.77 -8.66
N VAL A 8 -2.44 -12.50 -8.07
CA VAL A 8 -1.18 -11.93 -7.58
C VAL A 8 -0.01 -12.53 -8.32
N HIS A 9 0.80 -11.68 -8.95
CA HIS A 9 2.06 -12.05 -9.54
C HIS A 9 3.20 -11.75 -8.56
N ILE A 10 4.21 -12.61 -8.56
CA ILE A 10 5.46 -12.37 -7.83
C ILE A 10 6.62 -12.87 -8.67
N GLU A 11 7.73 -12.13 -8.71
CA GLU A 11 8.92 -12.63 -9.37
C GLU A 11 9.43 -13.90 -8.67
N GLU A 12 9.71 -14.95 -9.43
CA GLU A 12 10.16 -16.24 -8.89
C GLU A 12 11.47 -16.09 -8.10
N LYS A 13 12.44 -15.35 -8.64
CA LYS A 13 13.71 -15.05 -7.96
C LYS A 13 13.50 -14.30 -6.66
N LEU A 14 12.59 -13.31 -6.64
CA LEU A 14 12.28 -12.54 -5.45
C LEU A 14 11.65 -13.44 -4.37
N LEU A 15 10.70 -14.29 -4.75
CA LEU A 15 10.06 -15.21 -3.83
C LEU A 15 11.07 -16.21 -3.25
N SER A 16 11.86 -16.87 -4.10
CA SER A 16 12.82 -17.89 -3.68
C SER A 16 13.92 -17.30 -2.80
N SER A 17 14.58 -16.22 -3.22
CA SER A 17 15.66 -15.59 -2.44
C SER A 17 15.17 -15.06 -1.10
N THR A 18 14.03 -14.36 -1.09
CA THR A 18 13.46 -13.84 0.15
C THR A 18 13.06 -14.97 1.09
N HIS A 19 12.42 -16.02 0.59
CA HIS A 19 12.01 -17.15 1.43
C HIS A 19 13.22 -17.89 2.02
N GLU A 20 14.29 -18.10 1.24
CA GLU A 20 15.53 -18.69 1.73
C GLU A 20 16.21 -17.83 2.79
N ASP A 21 16.34 -16.52 2.58
CA ASP A 21 16.97 -15.61 3.54
C ASP A 21 16.17 -15.48 4.83
N LEU A 22 14.84 -15.49 4.72
CA LEU A 22 13.94 -15.52 5.86
C LEU A 22 14.03 -16.86 6.62
N GLN A 23 14.10 -18.00 5.92
CA GLN A 23 14.27 -19.31 6.56
C GLN A 23 15.57 -19.43 7.36
N LYS A 24 16.67 -18.86 6.86
CA LYS A 24 17.97 -18.84 7.59
C LYS A 24 17.87 -18.15 8.94
N ARG A 25 17.00 -17.14 9.07
CA ARG A 25 16.80 -16.41 10.33
C ARG A 25 16.02 -17.20 11.37
N ASN A 26 15.22 -18.19 10.92
CA ASN A 26 14.41 -19.09 11.75
C ASN A 26 13.65 -18.40 12.90
N ALA A 27 13.18 -17.18 12.66
CA ALA A 27 12.47 -16.36 13.63
C ALA A 27 11.03 -16.09 13.15
N PHE A 28 10.12 -15.82 14.07
CA PHE A 28 8.82 -15.28 13.70
C PHE A 28 9.02 -13.86 13.18
N GLU A 29 8.57 -13.59 11.95
CA GLU A 29 8.71 -12.27 11.32
C GLU A 29 7.40 -11.90 10.62
N THR A 30 7.06 -10.61 10.66
CA THR A 30 5.95 -10.06 9.89
C THR A 30 6.35 -8.82 9.14
N GLY A 31 5.66 -8.55 8.05
CA GLY A 31 5.91 -7.35 7.27
C GLY A 31 4.82 -7.07 6.26
N LEU A 32 5.04 -6.03 5.46
CA LEU A 32 4.15 -5.54 4.43
C LEU A 32 4.57 -6.10 3.07
N LEU A 33 3.57 -6.24 2.20
CA LEU A 33 3.76 -6.52 0.78
C LEU A 33 3.51 -5.25 -0.01
N LEU A 34 4.53 -4.81 -0.73
CA LEU A 34 4.40 -3.77 -1.74
C LEU A 34 4.16 -4.40 -3.10
N ALA A 35 3.17 -3.88 -3.82
CA ALA A 35 2.86 -4.32 -5.16
C ALA A 35 2.66 -3.14 -6.11
N LEU A 36 3.00 -3.35 -7.38
CA LEU A 36 2.50 -2.55 -8.48
C LEU A 36 1.05 -2.91 -8.70
N GLN A 37 0.18 -1.91 -8.65
CA GLN A 37 -1.23 -2.10 -8.88
C GLN A 37 -1.51 -2.26 -10.39
N GLY A 38 -2.11 -3.38 -10.78
CA GLY A 38 -2.49 -3.63 -12.17
C GLY A 38 -4.01 -3.65 -12.38
N ALA A 39 -4.43 -3.55 -13.63
CA ALA A 39 -5.86 -3.61 -13.99
C ALA A 39 -6.48 -5.01 -13.80
N LYS A 40 -5.66 -6.06 -13.90
CA LYS A 40 -6.09 -7.48 -13.82
C LYS A 40 -5.38 -8.28 -12.74
N SER A 41 -4.18 -7.86 -12.36
CA SER A 41 -3.32 -8.57 -11.42
C SER A 41 -2.35 -7.59 -10.79
N ASP A 42 -2.06 -7.76 -9.51
CA ASP A 42 -1.01 -6.97 -8.86
C ASP A 42 0.30 -7.72 -8.85
N THR A 43 1.41 -7.01 -9.04
CA THR A 43 2.74 -7.61 -9.06
C THR A 43 3.49 -7.23 -7.79
N ILE A 44 3.78 -8.19 -6.92
CA ILE A 44 4.58 -7.98 -5.72
C ILE A 44 5.99 -7.54 -6.13
N LEU A 45 6.40 -6.37 -5.64
CA LEU A 45 7.70 -5.76 -5.90
C LEU A 45 8.67 -5.97 -4.75
N ARG A 46 8.18 -5.91 -3.50
CA ARG A 46 9.05 -5.91 -2.32
C ARG A 46 8.33 -6.33 -1.05
N PHE A 47 9.12 -6.97 -0.19
CA PHE A 47 8.80 -7.26 1.20
C PHE A 47 9.39 -6.16 2.09
N ILE A 48 8.57 -5.57 2.95
CA ILE A 48 9.04 -4.60 3.93
C ILE A 48 8.80 -5.17 5.31
N ARG A 49 9.88 -5.50 6.01
CA ARG A 49 9.79 -5.96 7.40
C ARG A 49 9.12 -4.91 8.26
N THR A 50 8.15 -5.34 9.08
CA THR A 50 7.61 -4.48 10.13
C THR A 50 8.65 -4.37 11.25
N PRO A 51 9.04 -3.15 11.68
CA PRO A 51 9.97 -2.99 12.78
C PRO A 51 9.48 -3.71 14.02
N ASP A 52 10.37 -4.44 14.68
CA ASP A 52 10.03 -5.09 15.94
C ASP A 52 9.83 -4.02 17.01
N THR A 53 8.68 -4.02 17.68
CA THR A 53 8.61 -3.49 19.04
C THR A 53 9.45 -4.41 19.94
N GLU A 54 10.03 -3.94 21.04
CA GLU A 54 10.95 -4.72 21.90
C GLU A 54 10.41 -6.10 22.34
N GLU A 55 9.09 -6.32 22.26
CA GLU A 55 8.39 -7.56 22.59
C GLU A 55 8.09 -8.48 21.37
N ALA A 56 8.26 -8.02 20.13
CA ALA A 56 7.62 -8.56 18.91
C ALA A 56 8.28 -9.81 18.29
N GLN A 57 9.32 -10.38 18.91
CA GLN A 57 10.00 -11.58 18.38
C GLN A 57 9.19 -12.88 18.53
N GLN A 58 8.03 -12.83 19.19
CA GLN A 58 7.15 -13.97 19.40
C GLN A 58 5.80 -13.80 18.70
N ALA A 59 5.23 -14.89 18.18
CA ALA A 59 3.91 -14.88 17.55
C ALA A 59 2.79 -14.37 18.50
N SER A 60 2.96 -14.54 19.81
CA SER A 60 2.04 -14.10 20.86
C SER A 60 1.95 -12.57 20.99
N THR A 61 3.05 -11.85 20.72
CA THR A 61 3.18 -10.40 20.95
C THR A 61 2.87 -9.55 19.72
N LEU A 62 2.39 -10.18 18.63
CA LEU A 62 1.91 -9.48 17.44
C LEU A 62 0.80 -8.47 17.83
N SER A 63 1.07 -7.18 17.60
CA SER A 63 0.13 -6.07 17.74
C SER A 63 -0.53 -5.78 16.39
N PRO A 64 -1.85 -6.03 16.24
CA PRO A 64 -2.59 -5.65 15.06
C PRO A 64 -2.52 -4.16 14.74
N GLU A 65 -2.57 -3.32 15.78
CA GLU A 65 -2.59 -1.86 15.68
C GLU A 65 -1.28 -1.35 15.09
N TRP A 66 -0.14 -1.89 15.54
CA TRP A 66 1.17 -1.53 15.00
C TRP A 66 1.31 -1.90 13.52
N LEU A 67 0.85 -3.08 13.11
CA LEU A 67 0.88 -3.50 11.71
C LEU A 67 0.02 -2.59 10.81
N VAL A 68 -1.17 -2.22 11.29
CA VAL A 68 -2.05 -1.29 10.57
C VAL A 68 -1.41 0.10 10.46
N GLU A 69 -0.78 0.59 11.52
CA GLU A 69 -0.14 1.90 11.54
C GLU A 69 1.09 1.92 10.63
N HIS A 70 1.97 0.92 10.72
CA HIS A 70 3.11 0.75 9.84
C HIS A 70 2.68 0.74 8.36
N ALA A 71 1.65 -0.05 8.01
CA ALA A 71 1.09 -0.07 6.66
C ALA A 71 0.54 1.29 6.23
N THR A 72 -0.13 2.01 7.13
CA THR A 72 -0.71 3.33 6.85
C THR A 72 0.38 4.36 6.58
N GLN A 73 1.48 4.32 7.33
CA GLN A 73 2.62 5.21 7.17
C GLN A 73 3.35 4.93 5.86
N VAL A 74 3.69 3.66 5.60
CA VAL A 74 4.33 3.27 4.34
C VAL A 74 3.47 3.66 3.15
N ALA A 75 2.15 3.40 3.19
CA ALA A 75 1.24 3.76 2.10
C ALA A 75 1.20 5.28 1.77
N ARG A 76 1.59 6.16 2.70
CA ARG A 76 1.71 7.61 2.45
C ARG A 76 3.02 7.99 1.77
N MET A 77 4.05 7.15 1.87
CA MET A 77 5.38 7.36 1.31
C MET A 77 5.57 6.73 -0.07
N LEU A 78 4.63 5.88 -0.51
CA LEU A 78 4.75 5.18 -1.79
C LEU A 78 4.49 6.12 -2.98
N PRO A 79 5.26 5.96 -4.07
CA PRO A 79 4.97 6.64 -5.33
C PRO A 79 3.66 6.13 -5.95
N GLY A 80 3.09 6.90 -6.88
CA GLY A 80 1.88 6.53 -7.59
C GLY A 80 2.01 5.17 -8.29
N GLY A 81 0.96 4.36 -8.24
CA GLY A 81 0.94 3.00 -8.82
C GLY A 81 1.54 1.92 -7.93
N VAL A 82 2.31 2.26 -6.90
CA VAL A 82 2.79 1.31 -5.89
C VAL A 82 1.93 1.39 -4.65
N VAL A 83 1.45 0.24 -4.17
CA VAL A 83 0.52 0.16 -3.06
C VAL A 83 0.94 -0.90 -2.05
N VAL A 84 0.54 -0.69 -0.79
CA VAL A 84 0.56 -1.75 0.21
C VAL A 84 -0.64 -2.66 -0.08
N VAL A 85 -0.38 -3.85 -0.61
CA VAL A 85 -1.42 -4.83 -0.96
C VAL A 85 -1.83 -5.70 0.23
N GLY A 86 -0.96 -5.82 1.23
CA GLY A 86 -1.20 -6.66 2.37
C GLY A 86 0.05 -6.95 3.18
N LEU A 87 0.14 -8.16 3.74
CA LEU A 87 1.15 -8.57 4.71
C LEU A 87 1.81 -9.88 4.30
N TYR A 88 3.04 -10.08 4.76
CA TYR A 88 3.63 -11.41 4.83
C TYR A 88 3.86 -11.81 6.29
N VAL A 89 3.83 -13.12 6.54
CA VAL A 89 4.16 -13.71 7.83
C VAL A 89 5.07 -14.90 7.61
N LEU A 90 6.21 -14.87 8.28
CA LEU A 90 7.16 -15.96 8.38
C LEU A 90 6.98 -16.65 9.73
N ALA A 91 6.58 -17.91 9.71
CA ALA A 91 6.40 -18.71 10.91
C ALA A 91 6.38 -20.21 10.55
N PRO A 92 6.63 -21.12 11.51
CA PRO A 92 6.32 -22.54 11.31
C PRO A 92 4.83 -22.74 11.06
N THR A 93 4.47 -23.75 10.25
CA THR A 93 3.06 -24.02 9.91
C THR A 93 2.15 -24.12 11.14
N SER A 94 2.65 -24.71 12.23
CA SER A 94 1.94 -24.86 13.50
C SER A 94 1.57 -23.55 14.20
N LYS A 95 2.30 -22.45 13.93
CA LYS A 95 2.07 -21.15 14.58
C LYS A 95 1.05 -20.29 13.84
N PHE A 96 0.75 -20.54 12.57
CA PHE A 96 -0.21 -19.73 11.81
C PHE A 96 -1.61 -19.77 12.43
N ALA A 97 -2.07 -20.94 12.88
CA ALA A 97 -3.38 -21.09 13.52
C ALA A 97 -3.53 -20.23 14.79
N THR A 98 -2.43 -20.01 15.52
CA THR A 98 -2.42 -19.19 16.73
C THR A 98 -2.58 -17.68 16.44
N VAL A 99 -2.08 -17.22 15.29
CA VAL A 99 -2.09 -15.79 14.92
C VAL A 99 -3.16 -15.43 13.88
N GLU A 100 -3.87 -16.41 13.31
CA GLU A 100 -4.81 -16.21 12.20
C GLU A 100 -5.89 -15.17 12.51
N SER A 101 -6.46 -15.18 13.72
CA SER A 101 -7.48 -14.22 14.13
C SER A 101 -6.95 -12.77 14.17
N LYS A 102 -5.74 -12.58 14.69
CA LYS A 102 -5.06 -11.28 14.70
C LYS A 102 -4.77 -10.81 13.27
N LEU A 103 -4.23 -11.68 12.43
CA LEU A 103 -3.92 -11.37 11.03
C LEU A 103 -5.18 -11.01 10.24
N LEU A 104 -6.28 -11.73 10.43
CA LEU A 104 -7.56 -11.41 9.82
C LEU A 104 -8.04 -10.01 10.24
N SER A 105 -7.95 -9.67 11.52
CA SER A 105 -8.30 -8.32 12.02
C SER A 105 -7.47 -7.23 11.34
N VAL A 106 -6.15 -7.44 11.18
CA VAL A 106 -5.28 -6.50 10.47
C VAL A 106 -5.72 -6.36 9.01
N LEU A 107 -5.87 -7.46 8.29
CA LEU A 107 -6.21 -7.44 6.87
C LEU A 107 -7.58 -6.79 6.59
N THR A 108 -8.60 -7.08 7.40
CA THR A 108 -9.92 -6.44 7.25
C THR A 108 -9.87 -4.93 7.54
N THR A 109 -8.98 -4.50 8.45
CA THR A 109 -8.72 -3.08 8.74
C THR A 109 -7.93 -2.42 7.60
N LEU A 110 -6.92 -3.09 7.05
CA LEU A 110 -6.16 -2.62 5.88
C LEU A 110 -7.06 -2.47 4.66
N ALA A 111 -7.88 -3.47 4.36
CA ALA A 111 -8.84 -3.45 3.27
C ALA A 111 -9.79 -2.24 3.35
N LYS A 112 -10.15 -1.80 4.56
CA LYS A 112 -10.91 -0.55 4.78
C LYS A 112 -10.05 0.69 4.61
N ARG A 113 -8.93 0.78 5.35
CA ARG A 113 -8.10 2.00 5.45
C ARG A 113 -7.42 2.37 4.13
N LEU A 114 -7.03 1.37 3.34
CA LEU A 114 -6.29 1.55 2.09
C LEU A 114 -7.18 1.49 0.84
N SER A 115 -8.50 1.34 1.02
CA SER A 115 -9.48 1.23 -0.08
C SER A 115 -9.50 2.41 -1.05
N SER A 116 -9.03 3.59 -0.64
CA SER A 116 -8.93 4.76 -1.51
C SER A 116 -7.68 4.77 -2.39
N ARG A 117 -6.70 3.91 -2.08
CA ARG A 117 -5.41 3.79 -2.78
C ARG A 117 -5.31 2.52 -3.61
N VAL A 118 -6.12 1.51 -3.30
CA VAL A 118 -6.12 0.20 -3.95
C VAL A 118 -7.49 0.01 -4.61
N ALA A 119 -7.54 -0.33 -5.89
CA ALA A 119 -8.79 -0.57 -6.61
C ALA A 119 -9.54 -1.76 -6.03
N GLU A 120 -8.79 -2.80 -5.66
CA GLU A 120 -9.32 -4.00 -5.01
C GLU A 120 -9.55 -3.78 -3.51
N LYS A 121 -10.76 -4.13 -3.05
CA LYS A 121 -11.18 -3.95 -1.66
C LYS A 121 -10.81 -5.12 -0.73
N GLN A 122 -9.80 -5.90 -1.11
CA GLN A 122 -9.31 -7.05 -0.37
C GLN A 122 -7.83 -6.88 -0.05
N ALA A 123 -7.41 -7.17 1.17
CA ALA A 123 -5.99 -7.22 1.54
C ALA A 123 -5.48 -8.67 1.46
N ILE A 124 -4.18 -8.82 1.17
CA ILE A 124 -3.55 -10.12 0.91
C ILE A 124 -2.64 -10.53 2.07
N LEU A 125 -2.57 -11.82 2.36
CA LEU A 125 -1.65 -12.44 3.29
C LEU A 125 -0.83 -13.49 2.56
N LEU A 126 0.48 -13.25 2.50
CA LEU A 126 1.45 -14.24 2.06
C LEU A 126 2.03 -14.97 3.27
N GLN A 127 1.73 -16.25 3.40
CA GLN A 127 2.28 -17.10 4.45
C GLN A 127 3.54 -17.76 3.90
N LEU A 128 4.64 -17.57 4.63
CA LEU A 128 5.95 -18.15 4.34
C LEU A 128 6.27 -19.13 5.47
N PRO A 129 6.00 -20.43 5.29
CA PRO A 129 6.33 -21.41 6.31
C PRO A 129 7.85 -21.54 6.47
N THR A 130 8.35 -21.65 7.69
CA THR A 130 9.80 -21.93 7.91
C THR A 130 10.15 -23.40 7.66
N ASP A 131 9.15 -24.28 7.75
CA ASP A 131 9.22 -25.74 7.60
C ASP A 131 8.92 -26.24 6.18
N SER A 132 8.53 -25.35 5.26
CA SER A 132 8.22 -25.68 3.87
C SER A 132 8.70 -24.58 2.92
N ARG A 133 9.15 -24.96 1.72
CA ARG A 133 9.51 -24.01 0.64
C ARG A 133 8.29 -23.51 -0.15
N ARG A 134 7.09 -23.96 0.20
CA ARG A 134 5.85 -23.57 -0.50
C ARG A 134 5.20 -22.40 0.23
N ALA A 135 5.22 -21.23 -0.38
CA ALA A 135 4.43 -20.09 0.06
C ALA A 135 2.95 -20.29 -0.27
N THR A 136 2.06 -19.81 0.60
CA THR A 136 0.61 -19.81 0.38
C THR A 136 0.04 -18.40 0.47
N CYS A 137 -0.96 -18.10 -0.35
CA CYS A 137 -1.55 -16.78 -0.44
C CYS A 137 -3.04 -16.85 -0.07
N ARG A 138 -3.49 -15.88 0.74
CA ARG A 138 -4.88 -15.76 1.18
C ARG A 138 -5.32 -14.30 1.15
N SER A 139 -6.62 -14.04 1.06
CA SER A 139 -7.19 -12.69 1.02
C SER A 139 -8.30 -12.50 2.05
N ALA A 140 -8.49 -11.24 2.46
CA ALA A 140 -9.61 -10.83 3.29
C ALA A 140 -10.18 -9.49 2.79
N ALA A 141 -11.49 -9.46 2.57
CA ALA A 141 -12.22 -8.22 2.34
C ALA A 141 -12.51 -7.49 3.66
N HIS A 142 -12.90 -6.22 3.60
CA HIS A 142 -13.45 -5.55 4.77
C HIS A 142 -14.69 -6.32 5.31
N GLY A 143 -14.69 -6.63 6.61
CA GLY A 143 -15.76 -7.39 7.27
C GLY A 143 -15.71 -8.90 7.07
N ALA A 144 -14.65 -9.43 6.43
CA ALA A 144 -14.48 -10.87 6.29
C ALA A 144 -14.29 -11.56 7.65
N THR A 145 -14.96 -12.71 7.83
CA THR A 145 -14.85 -13.55 9.03
C THR A 145 -13.85 -14.69 8.90
N LYS A 146 -13.35 -14.94 7.68
CA LYS A 146 -12.37 -15.98 7.36
C LYS A 146 -11.46 -15.52 6.22
N LEU A 147 -10.23 -16.03 6.22
CA LEU A 147 -9.29 -15.85 5.11
C LEU A 147 -9.64 -16.77 3.95
N GLN A 148 -9.76 -16.23 2.75
CA GLN A 148 -10.04 -16.98 1.52
C GLN A 148 -8.74 -17.33 0.81
N PRO A 149 -8.57 -18.54 0.24
CA PRO A 149 -7.42 -18.84 -0.59
C PRO A 149 -7.35 -17.91 -1.81
N THR A 150 -6.14 -17.49 -2.18
CA THR A 150 -5.89 -16.59 -3.31
C THR A 150 -4.79 -17.18 -4.18
N GLU A 151 -4.92 -17.05 -5.50
CA GLU A 151 -3.94 -17.57 -6.43
C GLU A 151 -2.68 -16.68 -6.43
N LEU A 152 -1.54 -17.29 -6.11
CA LEU A 152 -0.21 -16.71 -6.24
C LEU A 152 0.48 -17.34 -7.43
N LYS A 153 0.82 -16.54 -8.43
CA LYS A 153 1.48 -16.99 -9.64
C LYS A 153 2.91 -16.43 -9.70
N PRO A 154 3.94 -17.29 -9.51
CA PRO A 154 5.31 -16.91 -9.78
C PRO A 154 5.50 -16.59 -11.27
N VAL A 155 6.20 -15.50 -11.57
CA VAL A 155 6.54 -15.07 -12.93
C VAL A 155 8.05 -14.89 -13.07
N PRO A 156 8.65 -15.17 -14.25
CA PRO A 156 10.10 -15.23 -14.40
C PRO A 156 10.80 -13.87 -14.38
N ALA A 157 10.12 -12.79 -14.76
CA ALA A 157 10.64 -11.43 -14.69
C ALA A 157 9.49 -10.45 -14.39
N PRO A 158 9.70 -9.48 -13.49
CA PRO A 158 8.72 -8.44 -13.23
C PRO A 158 8.62 -7.50 -14.43
N THR A 159 7.51 -6.77 -14.50
CA THR A 159 7.37 -5.66 -15.43
C THR A 159 8.43 -4.61 -15.14
N GLN A 160 9.18 -4.16 -16.15
CA GLN A 160 10.09 -3.03 -16.00
C GLN A 160 9.29 -1.80 -15.59
N LEU A 161 9.76 -1.12 -14.54
CA LEU A 161 9.11 0.08 -14.03
C LEU A 161 9.95 1.30 -14.41
N SER A 162 9.28 2.31 -14.98
CA SER A 162 9.87 3.64 -15.15
C SER A 162 9.38 4.53 -14.02
N CYS A 163 10.32 5.10 -13.26
CA CYS A 163 10.00 6.03 -12.19
C CYS A 163 9.95 7.45 -12.74
N PHE A 164 8.78 8.08 -12.65
CA PHE A 164 8.63 9.49 -13.00
C PHE A 164 8.54 10.31 -11.71
N THR A 165 9.26 11.43 -11.67
CA THR A 165 9.16 12.40 -10.59
C THR A 165 8.42 13.64 -11.10
N CYS A 166 7.47 14.14 -10.31
CA CYS A 166 6.75 15.36 -10.65
C CYS A 166 6.82 16.29 -9.44
N ASN A 167 7.44 17.46 -9.64
CA ASN A 167 7.51 18.50 -8.62
C ASN A 167 6.48 19.57 -8.97
N TRP A 168 5.53 19.78 -8.07
CA TRP A 168 4.53 20.81 -8.22
C TRP A 168 4.67 21.84 -7.11
N GLU A 169 4.98 23.07 -7.49
CA GLU A 169 5.06 24.20 -6.57
C GLU A 169 3.69 24.85 -6.44
N VAL A 170 3.26 25.03 -5.19
CA VAL A 170 1.95 25.63 -4.88
C VAL A 170 2.14 26.80 -3.97
N ASP A 171 1.64 27.95 -4.40
CA ASP A 171 1.48 29.11 -3.54
C ASP A 171 0.03 29.16 -3.04
N ILE A 172 -0.19 28.81 -1.76
CA ILE A 172 -1.50 28.83 -1.11
C ILE A 172 -1.47 29.85 0.02
N ARG A 173 -2.35 30.84 -0.05
CA ARG A 173 -2.60 31.77 1.05
C ARG A 173 -3.54 31.14 2.07
N LEU A 174 -3.06 30.88 3.27
CA LEU A 174 -3.83 30.33 4.38
C LEU A 174 -4.21 31.44 5.36
N HIS A 175 -5.50 31.53 5.68
CA HIS A 175 -6.06 32.45 6.65
C HIS A 175 -6.19 31.73 8.00
N PHE A 176 -5.59 32.32 9.03
CA PHE A 176 -5.67 31.86 10.40
C PHE A 176 -6.60 32.81 11.18
N PRO A 177 -7.58 32.28 11.92
CA PRO A 177 -8.43 33.13 12.76
C PRO A 177 -7.62 33.67 13.96
N SER A 178 -7.90 34.91 14.37
CA SER A 178 -7.14 35.63 15.41
C SER A 178 -7.43 35.09 16.81
N ALA A 179 -6.41 34.99 17.68
CA ALA A 179 -6.42 34.29 18.97
C ALA A 179 -7.43 34.78 20.04
N ASP A 180 -8.16 35.87 19.80
CA ASP A 180 -9.05 36.51 20.80
C ASP A 180 -10.39 35.79 21.02
N ASP A 181 -10.82 34.91 20.10
CA ASP A 181 -12.06 34.14 20.27
C ASP A 181 -11.77 32.79 20.94
N GLY A 182 -11.93 32.73 22.26
CA GLY A 182 -11.62 31.58 23.16
C GLY A 182 -12.33 30.23 22.91
N LYS A 183 -12.66 29.89 21.65
CA LYS A 183 -13.26 28.61 21.21
C LYS A 183 -12.44 27.92 20.10
N GLN A 184 -11.16 28.25 19.95
CA GLN A 184 -10.49 28.25 18.63
C GLN A 184 -9.71 27.00 18.20
N ASP A 185 -9.63 25.93 18.98
CA ASP A 185 -8.60 24.92 18.70
C ASP A 185 -9.04 23.80 17.71
N ARG A 186 -10.35 23.52 17.61
CA ARG A 186 -10.89 22.48 16.70
C ARG A 186 -11.46 23.02 15.39
N LEU A 187 -11.82 24.29 15.34
CA LEU A 187 -12.35 24.95 14.14
C LEU A 187 -11.22 25.35 13.18
N SER A 188 -10.00 25.59 13.69
CA SER A 188 -8.83 25.99 12.91
C SER A 188 -8.38 24.92 11.91
N ALA A 189 -8.19 23.66 12.34
CA ALA A 189 -7.72 22.58 11.47
C ALA A 189 -8.70 22.24 10.33
N ARG A 190 -10.02 22.27 10.63
CA ARG A 190 -11.06 22.05 9.62
C ARG A 190 -11.11 23.19 8.61
N ASN A 191 -11.00 24.43 9.08
CA ASN A 191 -10.94 25.61 8.22
C ASN A 191 -9.67 25.61 7.34
N LEU A 192 -8.53 25.18 7.86
CA LEU A 192 -7.30 25.02 7.07
C LEU A 192 -7.46 23.92 6.02
N LEU A 193 -8.03 22.77 6.40
CA LEU A 193 -8.32 21.70 5.45
C LEU A 193 -9.26 22.20 4.35
N ASP A 194 -10.30 22.97 4.68
CA ASP A 194 -11.23 23.53 3.71
C ASP A 194 -10.55 24.51 2.74
N GLN A 195 -9.58 25.30 3.20
CA GLN A 195 -8.77 26.17 2.36
C GLN A 195 -7.86 25.37 1.40
N ILE A 196 -7.26 24.27 1.88
CA ILE A 196 -6.37 23.41 1.06
C ILE A 196 -7.17 22.49 0.12
N LYS A 197 -8.44 22.18 0.43
CA LYS A 197 -9.29 21.27 -0.35
C LYS A 197 -9.46 21.70 -1.80
N MET A 198 -9.46 22.99 -2.11
CA MET A 198 -9.57 23.47 -3.49
C MET A 198 -8.34 23.08 -4.30
N THR A 199 -7.15 23.32 -3.75
CA THR A 199 -5.88 22.91 -4.35
C THR A 199 -5.77 21.39 -4.51
N ILE A 200 -6.13 20.63 -3.47
CA ILE A 200 -6.13 19.16 -3.54
C ILE A 200 -7.07 18.66 -4.65
N ARG A 201 -8.24 19.28 -4.83
CA ARG A 201 -9.17 18.90 -5.90
C ARG A 201 -8.57 19.16 -7.27
N SER A 202 -7.90 20.29 -7.47
CA SER A 202 -7.20 20.60 -8.72
C SER A 202 -6.08 19.59 -8.99
N LEU A 203 -5.29 19.23 -7.98
CA LEU A 203 -4.24 18.22 -8.09
C LEU A 203 -4.78 16.83 -8.43
N ARG A 204 -5.88 16.41 -7.79
CA ARG A 204 -6.49 15.10 -8.03
C ARG A 204 -7.01 14.93 -9.45
N GLY A 205 -7.37 16.03 -10.12
CA GLY A 205 -7.79 16.02 -11.53
C GLY A 205 -6.66 16.28 -12.51
N ALA A 206 -5.43 16.52 -12.05
CA ALA A 206 -4.31 16.83 -12.94
C ALA A 206 -3.88 15.58 -13.71
N ILE A 207 -3.64 15.75 -15.02
CA ILE A 207 -3.05 14.72 -15.88
C ILE A 207 -1.63 15.12 -16.24
N ALA A 208 -0.71 14.16 -16.22
CA ALA A 208 0.62 14.31 -16.77
C ALA A 208 0.70 13.63 -18.15
N MET A 209 1.40 14.28 -19.08
CA MET A 209 1.78 13.68 -20.36
C MET A 209 3.15 13.03 -20.20
N VAL A 210 3.38 11.92 -20.91
CA VAL A 210 4.68 11.27 -21.01
C VAL A 210 5.15 11.48 -22.45
N ASP A 211 6.30 12.12 -22.63
CA ASP A 211 6.86 12.46 -23.95
C ASP A 211 5.90 13.27 -24.86
N GLY A 212 5.04 14.09 -24.26
CA GLY A 212 4.05 14.90 -24.99
C GLY A 212 2.81 14.12 -25.43
N GLU A 213 2.72 12.83 -25.11
CA GLU A 213 1.59 11.97 -25.44
C GLU A 213 0.80 11.54 -24.19
N LEU A 214 -0.51 11.36 -24.37
CA LEU A 214 -1.41 10.76 -23.39
C LEU A 214 -1.37 9.25 -23.56
N SER A 215 -0.80 8.54 -22.59
CA SER A 215 -0.56 7.09 -22.68
C SER A 215 -1.83 6.19 -22.68
N SER A 216 -3.06 6.74 -22.73
CA SER A 216 -4.32 5.98 -22.87
C SER A 216 -5.54 6.89 -23.18
N THR A 217 -6.51 6.39 -23.95
CA THR A 217 -7.66 7.11 -24.55
C THR A 217 -8.88 7.33 -23.64
N ALA A 218 -8.75 7.17 -22.32
CA ALA A 218 -9.78 7.60 -21.37
C ALA A 218 -9.46 9.02 -20.87
N PRO A 219 -10.29 10.03 -21.13
CA PRO A 219 -9.98 11.41 -20.76
C PRO A 219 -10.16 11.60 -19.26
N ILE A 220 -9.38 12.52 -18.66
CA ILE A 220 -9.86 13.31 -17.52
C ILE A 220 -9.52 14.79 -17.76
N ALA A 221 -10.05 15.34 -18.86
CA ALA A 221 -10.24 16.76 -19.19
C ALA A 221 -9.04 17.74 -19.20
N THR A 222 -9.05 18.60 -20.22
CA THR A 222 -8.20 19.78 -20.37
C THR A 222 -8.40 20.75 -19.22
N LEU A 223 -7.32 21.19 -18.56
CA LEU A 223 -7.34 22.29 -17.61
C LEU A 223 -6.39 23.39 -18.08
N HIS A 224 -6.98 24.52 -18.48
CA HIS A 224 -6.28 25.80 -18.44
C HIS A 224 -6.20 26.25 -16.99
N GLY A 225 -4.99 26.25 -16.44
CA GLY A 225 -4.69 26.80 -15.12
C GLY A 225 -3.29 27.40 -15.14
N THR A 226 -3.14 28.60 -14.59
CA THR A 226 -1.90 29.42 -14.61
C THR A 226 -0.81 28.92 -13.66
N GLY A 227 -0.77 27.62 -13.34
CA GLY A 227 0.26 27.04 -12.47
C GLY A 227 1.50 26.66 -13.27
N ARG A 228 2.64 27.31 -12.99
CA ARG A 228 3.94 26.94 -13.55
C ARG A 228 4.44 25.65 -12.88
N GLY A 229 3.92 24.50 -13.27
CA GLY A 229 4.54 23.20 -12.98
C GLY A 229 5.42 22.78 -14.15
N ARG A 230 6.73 22.57 -13.91
CA ARG A 230 7.60 21.88 -14.87
C ARG A 230 7.59 20.39 -14.52
N VAL A 231 7.04 19.57 -15.40
CA VAL A 231 7.20 18.11 -15.30
C VAL A 231 8.62 17.78 -15.76
N PHE A 232 9.45 17.27 -14.85
CA PHE A 232 10.75 16.72 -15.18
C PHE A 232 10.62 15.19 -15.25
N ALA A 233 10.52 14.63 -16.45
CA ALA A 233 10.74 13.20 -16.61
C ALA A 233 12.24 12.94 -16.39
N ILE A 234 12.61 12.40 -15.24
CA ILE A 234 13.95 11.85 -15.03
C ILE A 234 13.85 10.37 -15.39
N ASP A 235 14.22 10.02 -16.63
CA ASP A 235 14.50 8.64 -17.03
C ASP A 235 15.77 8.20 -16.28
N GLN A 236 15.61 7.51 -15.16
CA GLN A 236 16.73 6.80 -14.53
C GLN A 236 16.78 5.40 -15.14
N ARG A 237 17.57 5.28 -16.22
CA ARG A 237 18.01 4.00 -16.78
C ARG A 237 18.92 3.25 -15.83
#